data_AF-A0A7V4JL79-F1
#
_entry.id   AF-A0A7V4JL79-F1
#
_cell.length_a   1.000
_cell.length_b   1.000
_cell.length_c   1.000
_cell.angle_alpha   90.00
_cell.angle_beta   90.00
_cell.angle_gamma   90.00
#
_symmetry.space_group_name_H-M   'P 1'
#
loop_
_entity.id
_entity.type
_entity.pdbx_description
1 polymer ?
#
loop_
_entity_poly.entity_id
_entity_poly.type
_entity_poly.pdbx_seq_one_letter_code
_entity_poly.pdbx_strand_id
1 'polypeptide(L)' 'MGKHYYRQFKKTYLAVDCVTFCFTGEDLEIILIRRDFEPGKGQWALPGLFLEPDE' A
#
# COMPACT_ATOMS: atom_id res chain seq x y z
N MET A 1 5.26 -14.36 -30.62
CA MET A 1 3.98 -14.09 -29.93
C MET A 1 3.90 -14.96 -28.70
N GLY A 2 3.86 -14.37 -27.50
CA GLY A 2 3.83 -15.10 -26.22
C GLY A 2 2.47 -15.74 -25.95
N LYS A 3 2.45 -16.90 -25.28
CA LYS A 3 1.20 -17.57 -24.88
C LYS A 3 0.55 -16.81 -23.70
N HIS A 4 -0.76 -16.52 -23.81
CA HIS A 4 -1.54 -15.80 -22.79
C HIS A 4 -2.42 -16.76 -21.98
N TYR A 5 -1.83 -17.44 -20.99
CA TYR A 5 -2.47 -18.55 -20.26
C TYR A 5 -3.66 -18.16 -19.36
N TYR A 6 -3.76 -16.88 -18.95
CA TYR A 6 -4.63 -16.46 -17.84
C TYR A 6 -5.63 -15.37 -18.19
N ARG A 7 -5.92 -15.17 -19.48
CA ARG A 7 -6.76 -14.07 -19.96
C ARG A 7 -8.22 -14.15 -19.49
N GLN A 8 -8.69 -15.33 -19.13
CA GLN A 8 -10.04 -15.59 -18.61
C GLN A 8 -10.24 -15.09 -17.17
N PHE A 9 -9.16 -14.83 -16.43
CA PHE A 9 -9.24 -14.37 -15.04
C PHE A 9 -9.31 -12.84 -14.98
N LYS A 10 -10.12 -12.32 -14.05
CA LYS A 10 -10.21 -10.88 -13.80
C LYS A 10 -8.94 -10.36 -13.13
N LYS A 11 -8.56 -9.13 -13.46
CA LYS A 11 -7.50 -8.40 -12.76
C LYS A 11 -8.09 -7.63 -11.58
N THR A 12 -7.29 -7.44 -10.55
CA THR A 12 -7.60 -6.66 -9.35
C THR A 12 -6.46 -5.68 -9.09
N TYR A 13 -6.77 -4.54 -8.48
CA TYR A 13 -5.74 -3.62 -7.99
C TYR A 13 -5.01 -4.22 -6.79
N LEU A 14 -3.69 -4.16 -6.81
CA LEU A 14 -2.84 -4.60 -5.70
C LEU A 14 -2.33 -3.37 -4.98
N ALA A 15 -2.74 -3.21 -3.72
CA ALA A 15 -2.18 -2.23 -2.80
C ALA A 15 -1.17 -2.92 -1.88
N VAL A 16 -0.15 -2.18 -1.49
CA VAL A 16 0.84 -2.56 -0.48
C VAL A 16 0.83 -1.50 0.61
N ASP A 17 0.59 -1.93 1.85
CA ASP A 17 0.69 -1.09 3.05
C ASP A 17 1.81 -1.63 3.95
N CYS A 18 2.57 -0.72 4.55
CA CYS A 18 3.68 -1.05 5.44
C CYS A 18 3.35 -0.67 6.88
N VAL A 19 3.56 -1.61 7.81
CA VAL A 19 3.57 -1.33 9.25
C VAL A 19 5.03 -1.19 9.68
N THR A 20 5.52 0.04 9.77
CA THR A 20 6.88 0.31 10.25
C THR A 20 6.84 0.55 11.75
N PHE A 21 7.53 -0.31 12.50
CA PHE A 21 7.77 -0.13 13.92
C PHE A 21 9.07 0.64 14.13
N CYS A 22 9.04 1.60 15.05
CA CYS A 22 10.24 2.29 15.53
C CYS A 22 10.25 2.28 17.06
N PHE A 23 11.45 2.35 17.63
CA PHE A 23 11.62 2.44 19.07
C PHE A 23 12.23 3.80 19.40
N THR A 24 11.53 4.59 20.22
CA THR A 24 11.98 5.92 20.65
C THR A 24 12.31 5.88 22.13
N GLY A 25 13.53 5.46 22.44
CA GLY A 25 14.05 5.38 23.81
C GLY A 25 13.50 4.18 24.57
N GLU A 26 12.23 4.24 24.99
CA GLU A 26 11.56 3.19 25.78
C GLU A 26 10.22 2.73 25.17
N ASP A 27 9.65 3.51 24.25
CA ASP A 27 8.35 3.24 23.66
C ASP A 27 8.46 2.61 22.26
N LEU A 28 7.61 1.61 22.02
CA LEU A 28 7.38 1.05 20.69
C LEU A 28 6.29 1.86 19.98
N GLU A 29 6.66 2.47 18.86
CA GLU A 29 5.80 3.35 18.07
C GLU A 29 5.61 2.80 16.65
N ILE A 30 4.59 3.28 15.95
CA ILE A 30 4.35 3.02 14.53
C ILE A 30 4.29 4.32 13.73
N ILE A 31 4.79 4.27 12.50
CA ILE A 31 4.72 5.41 11.58
C ILE A 31 3.35 5.41 10.89
N LEU A 32 2.67 6.56 10.96
CA LEU A 32 1.43 6.84 10.25
C LEU A 32 1.58 8.09 9.37
N ILE A 33 0.83 8.13 8.28
CA ILE A 33 0.72 9.31 7.40
C ILE A 33 -0.69 9.90 7.45
N ARG A 34 -0.80 11.19 7.12
CA ARG A 34 -2.10 11.81 6.80
C ARG A 34 -2.36 11.68 5.31
N ARG A 35 -3.48 11.03 4.96
CA ARG A 35 -3.90 10.90 3.56
C ARG A 35 -4.24 12.26 2.96
N ASP A 36 -3.71 12.58 1.80
CA ASP A 36 -3.96 13.84 1.07
C ASP A 36 -4.96 13.68 -0.09
N PHE A 37 -5.43 12.44 -0.33
CA PHE A 37 -6.38 12.07 -1.38
C PHE A 37 -7.59 11.29 -0.84
N GLU A 38 -8.69 11.32 -1.62
CA GLU A 38 -9.87 10.50 -1.35
C GLU A 38 -9.72 9.08 -1.92
N PRO A 39 -10.36 8.06 -1.33
CA PRO A 39 -11.21 8.14 -0.13
C PRO A 39 -10.39 8.31 1.16
N GLY A 40 -11.03 8.88 2.20
CA GLY A 40 -10.43 8.99 3.53
C GLY A 40 -9.40 10.11 3.65
N LYS A 41 -9.54 11.18 2.86
CA LYS A 41 -8.65 12.34 2.93
C LYS A 41 -8.66 12.93 4.34
N GLY A 42 -7.48 13.30 4.82
CA GLY A 42 -7.29 13.87 6.16
C GLY A 42 -7.38 12.85 7.29
N GLN A 43 -7.57 11.55 7.03
CA GLN A 43 -7.48 10.48 8.03
C GLN A 43 -6.04 9.98 8.19
N TRP A 44 -5.75 9.39 9.36
CA TRP A 44 -4.48 8.69 9.59
C TRP A 44 -4.54 7.32 8.91
N ALA A 45 -3.44 6.91 8.28
CA ALA A 45 -3.33 5.62 7.62
C ALA A 45 -1.89 5.09 7.72
N LEU A 46 -1.75 3.80 7.45
CA LEU A 46 -0.44 3.22 7.17
C LEU A 46 0.14 3.85 5.89
N PRO A 47 1.47 4.01 5.81
CA PRO A 47 2.13 4.30 4.55
C PRO A 47 1.86 3.14 3.56
N GLY A 48 1.41 3.48 2.36
CA GLY A 48 1.11 2.49 1.34
C GLY A 48 0.95 3.08 -0.05
N LEU A 49 0.97 2.21 -1.06
CA LEU A 49 0.85 2.55 -2.48
C LEU A 49 0.16 1.43 -3.27
N PHE A 50 -0.32 1.75 -4.46
CA PHE A 50 -0.72 0.75 -5.45
C PHE A 50 0.49 0.37 -6.29
N LEU A 51 0.66 -0.93 -6.53
CA LEU A 51 1.77 -1.43 -7.34
C LEU A 51 1.57 -1.05 -8.81
N GLU A 52 2.58 -0.44 -9.41
CA GLU A 52 2.61 -0.14 -10.84
C GLU A 52 3.15 -1.35 -11.65
N PRO A 53 2.79 -1.50 -12.93
CA PRO A 53 3.17 -2.68 -13.72
C PRO A 53 4.67 -2.89 -13.94
N ASP A 54 5.49 -1.85 -13.74
CA ASP A 54 6.93 -1.82 -13.96
C ASP A 54 7.77 -1.81 -12.67
N GLU A 55 7.14 -1.92 -11.51
CA GLU A 55 7.79 -2.07 -10.19
C GLU A 55 8.15 -3.53 -9.85
#